data_AF-A0A257WW74-F1
#
_entry.id   AF-A0A257WW74-F1
#
_cell.length_a   1.000
_cell.length_b   1.000
_cell.length_c   1.000
_cell.angle_alpha   90.00
_cell.angle_beta   90.00
_cell.angle_gamma   90.00
#
_symmetry.space_group_name_H-M   'P 1'
#
loop_
_entity.id
_entity.type
_entity.pdbx_description
1 polymer ?
#
loop_
_entity_poly.entity_id
_entity_poly.type
_entity_poly.pdbx_seq_one_letter_code
_entity_poly.pdbx_strand_id
1 'polypeptide(L)'
;MARLRSGEVFTATLAGARIEAAADAVRVFRDAGETARGGLADLALAPGQTGVWDGRYEIFAGGAPVTVRALKGLASSLSKADQAALRTAPVAARPALPALVLASGAVTCPALGGPALAGADGVRIRPLFLDRFRAATGLIDQECVT
;
A
#
# COMPACT_ATOMS: atom_id res chain seq x y z
N MET A 1 20.27 -10.75 6.16
CA MET A 1 20.51 -10.30 7.55
C MET A 1 21.94 -9.86 7.82
N ALA A 2 22.99 -10.55 7.35
CA ALA A 2 24.39 -10.13 7.58
C ALA A 2 24.70 -8.69 7.09
N ARG A 3 24.32 -8.37 5.85
CA ARG A 3 24.48 -7.03 5.24
C ARG A 3 23.77 -5.90 6.00
N LEU A 4 22.57 -6.18 6.52
CA LEU A 4 21.83 -5.24 7.36
C LEU A 4 22.54 -5.02 8.70
N ARG A 5 23.05 -6.08 9.32
CA ARG A 5 23.79 -6.00 10.60
C ARG A 5 25.12 -5.27 10.48
N SER A 6 25.76 -5.30 9.31
CA SER A 6 26.99 -4.54 9.06
C SER A 6 26.75 -3.05 8.78
N GLY A 7 25.49 -2.59 8.75
CA GLY A 7 25.15 -1.21 8.40
C GLY A 7 25.42 -0.89 6.92
N GLU A 8 25.51 -1.91 6.05
CA GLU A 8 25.74 -1.70 4.63
C GLU A 8 24.55 -0.94 4.02
N VAL A 9 24.83 0.14 3.30
CA VAL A 9 23.83 0.84 2.48
C VAL A 9 23.68 0.08 1.17
N PHE A 10 22.50 -0.46 0.91
CA PHE A 10 22.25 -1.23 -0.31
C PHE A 10 20.81 -1.13 -0.81
N THR A 11 20.65 -1.43 -2.10
CA THR A 11 19.36 -1.77 -2.69
C THR A 11 19.41 -3.22 -3.16
N ALA A 12 18.41 -4.01 -2.81
CA ALA A 12 18.27 -5.39 -3.29
C ALA A 12 16.79 -5.72 -3.50
N THR A 13 16.52 -6.79 -4.24
CA THR A 13 15.18 -7.37 -4.32
C THR A 13 15.13 -8.69 -3.56
N LEU A 14 14.00 -8.99 -2.92
CA LEU A 14 13.76 -10.23 -2.21
C LEU A 14 12.26 -10.55 -2.27
N ALA A 15 11.90 -11.71 -2.83
CA ALA A 15 10.52 -12.21 -2.87
C ALA A 15 9.48 -11.17 -3.35
N GLY A 16 9.78 -10.42 -4.41
CA GLY A 16 8.86 -9.40 -4.96
C GLY A 16 8.82 -8.09 -4.17
N ALA A 17 9.71 -7.91 -3.20
CA ALA A 17 9.95 -6.64 -2.53
C ALA A 17 11.29 -6.03 -2.95
N ARG A 18 11.33 -4.70 -3.00
CA ARG A 18 12.55 -3.91 -3.07
C ARG A 18 12.92 -3.47 -1.65
N ILE A 19 14.13 -3.82 -1.23
CA ILE A 19 14.69 -3.47 0.07
C ILE A 19 15.73 -2.37 -0.16
N GLU A 20 15.53 -1.23 0.48
CA GLU A 20 16.52 -0.14 0.55
C GLU A 20 17.01 -0.01 1.99
N ALA A 21 18.26 -0.38 2.23
CA ALA A 21 18.94 -0.15 3.50
C ALA A 21 19.70 1.17 3.44
N ALA A 22 19.41 2.06 4.38
CA ALA A 22 20.15 3.29 4.65
C ALA A 22 20.80 3.20 6.04
N ALA A 23 21.56 4.22 6.42
CA ALA A 23 22.27 4.25 7.70
C ALA A 23 21.32 4.19 8.93
N ASP A 24 20.12 4.73 8.81
CA ASP A 24 19.15 4.93 9.90
C ASP A 24 17.86 4.10 9.76
N ALA A 25 17.59 3.58 8.56
CA ALA A 25 16.33 2.91 8.27
C ALA A 25 16.47 1.85 7.18
N VAL A 26 15.60 0.85 7.25
CA VAL A 26 15.33 -0.09 6.16
C VAL A 26 13.94 0.20 5.62
N ARG A 27 13.84 0.42 4.32
CA ARG A 27 12.57 0.64 3.64
C ARG A 27 12.26 -0.55 2.76
N VAL A 28 11.01 -1.01 2.83
CA VAL A 28 10.52 -2.14 2.05
C VAL A 28 9.40 -1.65 1.15
N PHE A 29 9.58 -1.82 -0.15
CA PHE A 29 8.62 -1.42 -1.18
C PHE A 29 8.20 -2.63 -2.00
N ARG A 30 7.09 -2.52 -2.74
CA ARG A 30 6.80 -3.49 -3.80
C ARG A 30 7.79 -3.33 -4.94
N ASP A 31 8.25 -4.47 -5.45
CA ASP A 31 9.15 -4.50 -6.60
C ASP A 31 8.37 -4.26 -7.92
N ALA A 32 9.06 -3.69 -8.91
CA ALA A 32 8.50 -3.49 -10.24
C ALA A 32 8.15 -4.83 -10.93
N GLY A 33 8.90 -5.90 -10.66
CA GLY A 33 8.60 -7.25 -11.17
C GLY A 33 7.30 -7.83 -10.61
N GLU A 34 6.91 -7.46 -9.39
CA GLU A 34 5.60 -7.85 -8.83
C GLU A 34 4.44 -7.18 -9.57
N THR A 35 4.65 -5.94 -10.00
CA THR A 35 3.69 -5.23 -10.87
C THR A 35 3.52 -5.96 -12.20
N ALA A 36 4.63 -6.43 -12.80
CA ALA A 36 4.60 -7.15 -14.08
C ALA A 36 3.93 -8.54 -13.99
N ARG A 37 4.00 -9.20 -12.83
CA ARG A 37 3.36 -10.50 -12.58
C ARG A 37 1.89 -10.41 -12.18
N GLY A 38 1.32 -9.21 -12.14
CA GLY A 38 -0.09 -8.99 -11.79
C GLY A 38 -0.38 -8.90 -10.30
N GLY A 39 0.63 -8.81 -9.42
CA GLY A 39 0.43 -8.64 -7.97
C GLY A 39 -0.30 -7.35 -7.59
N LEU A 40 -0.38 -6.39 -8.52
CA LEU A 40 -1.13 -5.14 -8.40
C LEU A 40 -2.39 -5.10 -9.28
N ALA A 41 -2.99 -6.25 -9.58
CA ALA A 41 -4.26 -6.30 -10.31
C ALA A 41 -5.34 -5.45 -9.63
N ASP A 42 -6.22 -4.88 -10.45
CA ASP A 42 -7.31 -4.05 -9.97
C ASP A 42 -8.28 -4.89 -9.10
N LEU A 43 -8.72 -4.32 -7.98
CA LEU A 43 -9.74 -4.92 -7.11
C LEU A 43 -11.01 -4.08 -7.17
N ALA A 44 -12.05 -4.62 -7.79
CA ALA A 44 -13.38 -4.02 -7.78
C ALA A 44 -14.19 -4.54 -6.57
N LEU A 45 -14.78 -3.62 -5.82
CA LEU A 45 -15.64 -3.92 -4.67
C LEU A 45 -17.03 -3.33 -4.89
N ALA A 46 -18.06 -4.16 -4.72
CA ALA A 46 -19.45 -3.72 -4.66
C ALA A 46 -19.73 -2.99 -3.32
N PRO A 47 -20.82 -2.21 -3.22
CA PRO A 47 -21.24 -1.61 -1.95
C PRO A 47 -21.32 -2.63 -0.82
N GLY A 48 -20.80 -2.27 0.36
CA GLY A 48 -20.77 -3.13 1.55
C GLY A 48 -19.74 -4.28 1.49
N GLN A 49 -18.97 -4.41 0.41
CA GLN A 49 -17.98 -5.47 0.27
C GLN A 49 -16.65 -5.11 0.91
N THR A 50 -16.02 -6.08 1.57
CA THR A 50 -14.62 -6.02 1.99
C THR A 50 -13.76 -6.85 1.05
N GLY A 51 -12.58 -6.35 0.70
CA GLY A 51 -11.56 -7.12 0.00
C GLY A 51 -10.15 -6.69 0.37
N VAL A 52 -9.17 -7.53 0.02
CA VAL A 52 -7.76 -7.27 0.29
C VAL A 52 -7.02 -7.02 -1.02
N TRP A 53 -6.42 -5.84 -1.16
CA TRP A 53 -5.65 -5.46 -2.35
C TRP A 53 -4.16 -5.69 -2.13
N ASP A 54 -3.54 -6.44 -3.06
CA ASP A 54 -2.10 -6.80 -3.08
C ASP A 54 -1.59 -7.36 -1.73
N GLY A 55 -2.48 -7.93 -0.90
CA GLY A 55 -2.15 -8.43 0.43
C GLY A 55 -1.70 -7.38 1.46
N ARG A 56 -1.70 -6.09 1.11
CA ARG A 56 -1.20 -5.02 2.01
C ARG A 56 -2.30 -4.17 2.62
N TYR A 57 -3.44 -4.06 1.95
CA TYR A 57 -4.53 -3.20 2.35
C TYR A 57 -5.82 -4.00 2.35
N GLU A 58 -6.55 -3.99 3.46
CA GLU A 58 -7.94 -4.37 3.50
C GLU A 58 -8.77 -3.11 3.26
N ILE A 59 -9.76 -3.22 2.36
CA ILE A 59 -10.61 -2.12 1.93
C ILE A 59 -12.06 -2.56 2.07
N PHE A 60 -12.84 -1.75 2.77
CA PHE A 60 -14.29 -1.88 2.86
C PHE A 60 -14.93 -0.79 2.00
N ALA A 61 -15.74 -1.19 1.03
CA ALA A 61 -16.59 -0.31 0.25
C ALA A 61 -17.81 0.08 1.10
N GLY A 62 -18.05 1.39 1.26
CA GLY A 62 -19.22 1.92 1.97
C GLY A 62 -20.51 1.72 1.16
N GLY A 63 -21.28 2.79 0.99
CA GLY A 63 -22.56 2.74 0.26
C GLY A 63 -22.44 2.70 -1.27
N ALA A 64 -21.23 2.86 -1.82
CA ALA A 64 -20.97 2.95 -3.25
C ALA A 64 -19.85 2.00 -3.68
N PRO A 65 -19.83 1.55 -4.95
CA PRO A 65 -18.74 0.72 -5.45
C PRO A 65 -17.43 1.51 -5.49
N VAL A 66 -16.32 0.80 -5.31
CA VAL A 66 -14.96 1.36 -5.41
C VAL A 66 -14.05 0.38 -6.14
N THR A 67 -13.16 0.91 -6.97
CA THR A 67 -12.10 0.13 -7.59
C THR A 67 -10.75 0.57 -7.05
N VAL A 68 -10.00 -0.37 -6.48
CA VAL A 68 -8.61 -0.15 -6.04
C VAL A 68 -7.67 -0.50 -7.18
N ARG A 69 -6.77 0.41 -7.53
CA ARG A 69 -5.79 0.29 -8.62
C ARG A 69 -4.40 0.69 -8.15
N ALA A 70 -3.38 0.28 -8.88
CA ALA A 70 -2.05 0.84 -8.69
C ALA A 70 -2.04 2.33 -9.06
N LEU A 71 -1.34 3.17 -8.28
CA LEU A 71 -1.27 4.61 -8.55
C LEU A 71 -0.49 4.95 -9.84
N LYS A 72 0.30 4.02 -10.38
CA LYS A 72 0.99 4.18 -11.67
C LYS A 72 -0.02 4.58 -12.76
N GLY A 73 0.19 5.75 -13.37
CA GLY A 73 -0.68 6.29 -14.42
C GLY A 73 -1.89 7.11 -13.91
N LEU A 74 -2.12 7.16 -12.60
CA LEU A 74 -3.23 7.90 -11.98
C LEU A 74 -2.78 9.10 -11.13
N ALA A 75 -1.47 9.31 -10.97
CA ALA A 75 -0.93 10.38 -10.12
C ALA A 75 -1.41 11.79 -10.52
N SER A 76 -1.63 12.05 -11.81
CA SER A 76 -2.16 13.34 -12.31
C SER A 76 -3.65 13.56 -12.02
N SER A 77 -4.39 12.48 -11.74
CA SER A 77 -5.82 12.51 -11.40
C SER A 77 -6.08 12.79 -9.92
N LEU A 78 -5.02 12.75 -9.08
CA LEU A 78 -5.11 13.11 -7.67
C LEU A 78 -5.36 14.60 -7.47
N SER A 79 -5.93 14.96 -6.31
CA SER A 79 -6.04 16.36 -5.87
C SER A 79 -4.67 17.05 -5.79
N LYS A 80 -4.62 18.39 -5.85
CA LYS A 80 -3.33 19.12 -5.72
C LYS A 80 -2.64 18.86 -4.38
N ALA A 81 -3.42 18.71 -3.32
CA ALA A 81 -2.91 18.35 -1.99
C ALA A 81 -2.28 16.95 -2.00
N ASP A 82 -2.96 15.96 -2.57
CA ASP A 82 -2.43 14.59 -2.67
C ASP A 82 -1.22 14.52 -3.62
N GLN A 83 -1.21 15.29 -4.70
CA GLN A 83 -0.02 15.40 -5.55
C GLN A 83 1.18 15.98 -4.80
N ALA A 84 0.96 16.94 -3.89
CA ALA A 84 2.02 17.47 -3.04
C ALA A 84 2.49 16.43 -2.03
N ALA A 85 1.59 15.71 -1.37
CA ALA A 85 1.92 14.61 -0.45
C ALA A 85 2.67 13.48 -1.18
N LEU A 86 2.27 13.12 -2.40
CA LEU A 86 2.95 12.11 -3.21
C LEU A 86 4.42 12.47 -3.49
N ARG A 87 4.74 13.77 -3.62
CA ARG A 87 6.12 14.22 -3.86
C ARG A 87 7.03 14.02 -2.65
N THR A 88 6.48 13.95 -1.44
CA THR A 88 7.26 13.65 -0.22
C THR A 88 7.51 12.15 -0.04
N ALA A 89 6.66 11.30 -0.65
CA ALA A 89 6.85 9.86 -0.62
C ALA A 89 8.10 9.42 -1.43
N PRO A 90 8.83 8.37 -1.00
CA PRO A 90 9.95 7.81 -1.75
C PRO A 90 9.55 7.42 -3.18
N VAL A 91 10.36 7.80 -4.18
CA VAL A 91 10.07 7.56 -5.60
C VAL A 91 9.73 6.10 -5.89
N ALA A 92 10.47 5.17 -5.29
CA ALA A 92 10.28 3.74 -5.46
C ALA A 92 8.92 3.21 -4.95
N ALA A 93 8.29 3.90 -4.00
CA ALA A 93 7.01 3.49 -3.43
C ALA A 93 5.81 3.92 -4.29
N ARG A 94 5.92 5.08 -4.94
CA ARG A 94 4.79 5.80 -5.58
C ARG A 94 3.95 4.93 -6.53
N PRO A 95 4.54 4.14 -7.45
CA PRO A 95 3.75 3.41 -8.45
C PRO A 95 2.84 2.34 -7.85
N ALA A 96 3.20 1.81 -6.68
CA ALA A 96 2.51 0.71 -6.02
C ALA A 96 1.63 1.17 -4.84
N LEU A 97 1.38 2.47 -4.69
CA LEU A 97 0.43 2.98 -3.72
C LEU A 97 -1.02 2.68 -4.17
N PRO A 98 -1.95 2.45 -3.22
CA PRO A 98 -3.35 2.17 -3.53
C PRO A 98 -4.08 3.44 -3.98
N ALA A 99 -4.49 3.49 -5.25
CA ALA A 99 -5.40 4.50 -5.75
C ALA A 99 -6.84 3.98 -5.67
N LEU A 100 -7.72 4.71 -4.99
CA LEU A 100 -9.15 4.45 -5.02
C LEU A 100 -9.77 5.24 -6.16
N VAL A 101 -10.44 4.55 -7.07
CA VAL A 101 -11.30 5.14 -8.09
C VAL A 101 -12.73 4.99 -7.61
N LEU A 102 -13.33 6.12 -7.20
CA LEU A 102 -14.68 6.18 -6.65
C LEU A 102 -15.73 6.16 -7.76
N ALA A 103 -16.98 5.86 -7.43
CA ALA A 103 -18.09 5.89 -8.38
C ALA A 103 -18.29 7.28 -9.04
N SER A 104 -17.87 8.36 -8.37
CA SER A 104 -17.87 9.73 -8.91
C SER A 104 -16.79 9.97 -9.98
N GLY A 105 -15.87 9.02 -10.19
CA GLY A 105 -14.67 9.18 -11.02
C GLY A 105 -13.51 9.87 -10.31
N ALA A 106 -13.70 10.36 -9.08
CA ALA A 106 -12.63 10.93 -8.28
C ALA A 106 -11.58 9.86 -7.93
N VAL A 107 -10.31 10.28 -7.97
CA VAL A 107 -9.17 9.44 -7.58
C VAL A 107 -8.57 9.96 -6.28
N THR A 108 -8.47 9.09 -5.29
CA THR A 108 -7.81 9.39 -4.01
C THR A 108 -6.73 8.35 -3.72
N CYS A 109 -5.73 8.70 -2.91
CA CYS A 109 -4.70 7.75 -2.46
C CYS A 109 -4.57 7.83 -0.93
N PRO A 110 -5.34 7.01 -0.19
CA PRO A 110 -5.42 7.10 1.28
C PRO A 110 -4.08 6.90 1.99
N ALA A 111 -3.13 6.20 1.35
CA ALA A 111 -1.76 6.06 1.85
C ALA A 111 -0.98 7.39 1.95
N LEU A 112 -1.47 8.46 1.31
CA LEU A 112 -0.88 9.80 1.38
C LEU A 112 -1.47 10.65 2.52
N GLY A 113 -2.60 10.25 3.11
CA GLY A 113 -3.30 10.97 4.18
C GLY A 113 -2.71 10.76 5.59
N GLY A 114 -1.52 10.16 5.70
CA GLY A 114 -0.90 9.83 6.98
C GLY A 114 -1.49 8.56 7.62
N PRO A 115 -1.23 8.32 8.92
CA PRO A 115 -1.53 7.04 9.58
C PRO A 115 -3.02 6.72 9.67
N ALA A 116 -3.89 7.73 9.52
CA ALA A 116 -5.35 7.54 9.56
C ALA A 116 -5.92 6.87 8.30
N LEU A 117 -5.15 6.81 7.20
CA LEU A 117 -5.56 6.22 5.92
C LEU A 117 -6.99 6.61 5.50
N ALA A 118 -7.31 7.90 5.61
CA ALA A 118 -8.66 8.40 5.42
C ALA A 118 -9.22 8.01 4.05
N GLY A 119 -10.29 7.23 4.05
CA GLY A 119 -11.09 6.96 2.86
C GLY A 119 -12.11 8.08 2.63
N ALA A 120 -12.53 8.23 1.39
CA ALA A 120 -13.65 9.09 1.01
C ALA A 120 -14.94 8.26 0.92
N ASP A 121 -16.11 8.90 0.99
CA ASP A 121 -17.42 8.30 0.69
C ASP A 121 -17.74 7.00 1.47
N GLY A 122 -17.33 6.96 2.73
CA GLY A 122 -17.57 5.80 3.62
C GLY A 122 -16.64 4.60 3.37
N VAL A 123 -15.65 4.74 2.48
CA VAL A 123 -14.59 3.73 2.32
C VAL A 123 -13.72 3.70 3.57
N ARG A 124 -13.40 2.51 4.05
CA ARG A 124 -12.45 2.31 5.16
C ARG A 124 -11.28 1.48 4.67
N ILE A 125 -10.07 1.83 5.10
CA ILE A 125 -8.85 1.11 4.75
C ILE A 125 -8.10 0.76 6.03
N ARG A 126 -7.66 -0.50 6.09
CA ARG A 126 -6.80 -1.00 7.15
C ARG A 126 -5.50 -1.53 6.56
N PRO A 127 -4.33 -1.07 7.05
CA PRO A 127 -3.05 -1.62 6.62
C PRO A 127 -2.86 -2.99 7.28
N LEU A 128 -2.51 -4.01 6.50
CA LEU A 128 -2.28 -5.37 7.01
C LEU A 128 -0.79 -5.68 7.22
N PHE A 129 0.10 -4.90 6.61
CA PHE A 129 1.51 -5.24 6.49
C PHE A 129 2.25 -5.28 7.84
N LEU A 130 1.93 -4.40 8.79
CA LEU A 130 2.62 -4.39 10.08
C LEU A 130 2.20 -5.58 10.95
N ASP A 131 0.89 -5.86 11.00
CA ASP A 131 0.37 -7.01 11.76
C ASP A 131 0.87 -8.32 11.15
N ARG A 132 0.84 -8.45 9.82
CA ARG A 132 1.39 -9.63 9.12
C ARG A 132 2.89 -9.77 9.33
N PHE A 133 3.64 -8.67 9.36
CA PHE A 133 5.07 -8.71 9.66
C PHE A 133 5.34 -9.17 11.10
N ARG A 134 4.56 -8.68 12.07
CA ARG A 134 4.66 -9.12 13.47
C ARG A 134 4.31 -10.60 13.62
N ALA A 135 3.24 -11.07 12.98
CA ALA A 135 2.90 -12.48 12.95
C ALA A 135 4.01 -13.34 12.33
N ALA A 136 4.53 -12.95 11.17
CA ALA A 136 5.60 -13.67 10.47
C ALA A 136 6.94 -13.70 11.25
N THR A 137 7.13 -12.79 12.20
CA THR A 137 8.33 -12.73 13.06
C THR A 137 8.12 -13.38 14.42
N GLY A 138 6.95 -14.00 14.68
CA GLY A 138 6.63 -14.62 15.96
C GLY A 138 6.45 -13.60 17.08
N LEU A 139 5.97 -12.39 16.75
CA LEU A 139 5.56 -11.37 17.71
C LEU A 139 4.04 -11.35 17.93
N ILE A 140 3.29 -12.11 17.13
CA ILE A 140 1.87 -12.38 17.31
C ILE A 140 1.71 -13.90 17.21
N ASP A 141 1.50 -14.52 18.36
CA ASP A 141 1.51 -15.98 18.50
C ASP A 141 0.09 -16.55 18.50
N GLN A 142 -0.93 -15.68 18.61
CA GLN A 142 -2.35 -16.02 18.56
C GLN A 142 -3.14 -15.03 17.70
N GLU A 143 -3.89 -15.56 16.73
CA GLU A 143 -4.97 -14.79 16.09
C GLU A 143 -6.08 -14.63 17.12
N CYS A 144 -6.46 -13.38 17.45
CA CYS A 144 -7.62 -13.13 18.29
C CYS A 144 -8.85 -13.75 17.62
N VAL A 145 -9.42 -14.77 18.25
CA VAL A 145 -10.76 -15.26 17.92
C VAL A 145 -11.74 -14.23 18.48
N THR A 146 -12.36 -13.45 17.60
CA THR A 146 -13.55 -12.64 17.92
C THR A 146 -14.78 -13.28 17.32
#